data_AF-A0AA42Z4J6-F1
#
_entry.id   AF-A0AA42Z4J6-F1
#
_cell.length_a   1.000
_cell.length_b   1.000
_cell.length_c   1.000
_cell.angle_alpha   90.00
_cell.angle_beta   90.00
_cell.angle_gamma   90.00
#
_symmetry.space_group_name_H-M   'P 1'
#
loop_
_entity.id
_entity.type
_entity.pdbx_description
1 polymer ?
#
loop_
_entity_poly.entity_id
_entity_poly.type
_entity_poly.pdbx_seq_one_letter_code
_entity_poly.pdbx_strand_id
1 'polypeptide(L)'
;MKHRFLQALGFLTALLLMTGCGGGKTDADAVVLRVAEIERSGLDFQRFLRGQLAEATDDPEVKSRLFDLFVEEQLMLEEARRKGIEIADEDIEAYLVDLEGPTDADRSRAYGRLAQLRLQEVWAEELAPVTQTDVDAYLEAEGITTVRRVELRSLMVPDADEAARLHRQIDRRRMTFDEAVALHQHPSMPNTPFRVTWDTLDPILREALEDLKPGRITPPQDLHGNRYLFQFLGWVEEQDDASVLQRQQAEKTLESRRLRDRGQKMMAQLRQTIDHRRYPGRLPFPYREASADNG
;
A
#
# COMPACT_ATOMS: atom_id res chain seq x y z
N MET A 1 -44.40 -43.36 4.37
CA MET A 1 -45.13 -42.53 5.36
C MET A 1 -45.02 -41.09 4.86
N LYS A 2 -45.90 -40.50 4.03
CA LYS A 2 -47.35 -40.22 4.12
C LYS A 2 -47.77 -39.51 5.42
N HIS A 3 -47.87 -38.17 5.37
CA HIS A 3 -48.83 -37.26 6.02
C HIS A 3 -48.50 -35.85 5.47
N ARG A 4 -49.14 -35.28 4.43
CA ARG A 4 -50.50 -34.71 4.34
C ARG A 4 -51.05 -34.13 5.65
N PHE A 5 -51.04 -32.80 5.75
CA PHE A 5 -51.97 -32.04 6.60
C PHE A 5 -52.64 -30.95 5.76
N LEU A 6 -53.96 -30.92 5.84
CA LEU A 6 -54.90 -30.08 5.11
C LEU A 6 -55.24 -28.83 5.94
N GLN A 7 -55.40 -27.70 5.22
CA GLN A 7 -56.44 -26.67 5.34
C GLN A 7 -56.94 -26.17 6.72
N ALA A 8 -56.90 -24.83 6.89
CA ALA A 8 -58.04 -24.09 7.43
C ALA A 8 -58.09 -22.67 6.83
N LEU A 9 -59.26 -22.35 6.27
CA LEU A 9 -59.70 -21.08 5.71
C LEU A 9 -60.35 -20.24 6.82
N GLY A 10 -60.10 -18.93 6.87
CA GLY A 10 -60.79 -18.01 7.79
C GLY A 10 -60.80 -16.57 7.26
N PHE A 11 -61.99 -16.12 6.85
CA PHE A 11 -62.36 -14.77 6.39
C PHE A 11 -62.76 -13.89 7.59
N LEU A 12 -62.29 -12.63 7.67
CA LEU A 12 -63.03 -11.41 8.10
C LEU A 12 -62.03 -10.21 8.20
N THR A 13 -62.03 -9.20 7.33
CA THR A 13 -62.85 -7.96 7.29
C THR A 13 -62.32 -6.78 8.13
N ALA A 14 -61.88 -5.76 7.38
CA ALA A 14 -62.04 -4.31 7.54
C ALA A 14 -61.06 -3.45 8.38
N LEU A 15 -60.65 -2.38 7.68
CA LEU A 15 -60.39 -1.01 8.12
C LEU A 15 -59.02 -0.67 8.73
N LEU A 16 -58.07 -0.34 7.86
CA LEU A 16 -56.98 0.59 8.17
C LEU A 16 -56.75 1.57 7.01
N LEU A 17 -57.28 2.78 7.22
CA LEU A 17 -56.64 4.07 7.02
C LEU A 17 -55.77 4.26 5.75
N MET A 18 -56.34 4.94 4.77
CA MET A 18 -55.73 6.06 4.02
C MET A 18 -54.22 5.93 3.72
N THR A 19 -53.83 4.93 2.93
CA THR A 19 -52.61 5.04 2.12
C THR A 19 -52.89 6.02 0.99
N GLY A 20 -52.65 7.30 1.26
CA GLY A 20 -52.55 8.32 0.23
C GLY A 20 -51.43 7.93 -0.72
N CYS A 21 -51.79 7.31 -1.84
CA CYS A 21 -50.96 7.22 -3.04
C CYS A 21 -50.78 8.62 -3.63
N GLY A 22 -50.09 9.49 -2.91
CA GLY A 22 -49.38 10.62 -3.48
C GLY A 22 -48.13 10.08 -4.18
N GLY A 23 -48.33 9.27 -5.22
CA GLY A 23 -47.28 8.89 -6.15
C GLY A 23 -46.90 10.12 -6.95
N GLY A 24 -46.17 11.04 -6.31
CA GLY A 24 -45.52 12.14 -6.99
C GLY A 24 -44.67 11.52 -8.09
N LYS A 25 -45.00 11.82 -9.34
CA LYS A 25 -44.15 11.47 -10.48
C LYS A 25 -42.76 11.96 -10.14
N THR A 26 -41.85 11.05 -9.87
CA THR A 26 -40.44 11.38 -9.72
C THR A 26 -40.01 11.97 -11.04
N ASP A 27 -39.80 13.28 -11.04
CA ASP A 27 -39.34 14.01 -12.21
C ASP A 27 -37.87 13.65 -12.42
N ALA A 28 -37.61 12.71 -13.35
CA ALA A 28 -36.25 12.25 -13.65
C ALA A 28 -35.36 13.41 -14.11
N ASP A 29 -35.94 14.47 -14.66
CA ASP A 29 -35.23 15.65 -15.13
C ASP A 29 -34.99 16.68 -14.01
N ALA A 30 -35.51 16.44 -12.80
CA ALA A 30 -35.29 17.33 -11.67
C ALA A 30 -33.80 17.40 -11.30
N VAL A 31 -33.31 18.62 -11.07
CA VAL A 31 -31.94 18.86 -10.60
C VAL A 31 -31.78 18.31 -9.18
N VAL A 32 -30.89 17.34 -9.01
CA VAL A 32 -30.57 16.68 -7.73
C VAL A 32 -29.24 17.17 -7.13
N LEU A 33 -28.36 17.72 -7.96
CA LEU A 33 -27.06 18.26 -7.57
C LEU A 33 -26.70 19.46 -8.44
N ARG A 34 -26.16 20.51 -7.84
CA ARG A 34 -25.44 21.58 -8.54
C ARG A 34 -23.99 21.60 -8.05
N VAL A 35 -23.03 21.67 -8.98
CA VAL A 35 -21.59 21.84 -8.70
C VAL A 35 -21.09 23.01 -9.54
N ALA A 36 -20.66 24.09 -8.89
CA ALA A 36 -20.42 25.39 -9.52
C ALA A 36 -21.63 25.81 -10.37
N GLU A 37 -21.42 26.01 -11.68
CA GLU A 37 -22.47 26.40 -12.64
C GLU A 37 -23.16 25.18 -13.30
N ILE A 38 -22.69 23.96 -13.01
CA ILE A 38 -23.18 22.74 -13.65
C ILE A 38 -24.31 22.14 -12.81
N GLU A 39 -25.45 21.91 -13.46
CA GLU A 39 -26.59 21.20 -12.86
C GLU A 39 -26.61 19.75 -13.31
N ARG A 40 -26.92 18.84 -12.38
CA ARG A 40 -27.08 17.41 -12.61
C ARG A 40 -28.48 16.96 -12.23
N SER A 41 -29.11 16.28 -13.16
CA SER A 41 -30.48 15.75 -13.05
C SER A 41 -30.52 14.40 -12.34
N GLY A 42 -31.73 13.97 -11.96
CA GLY A 42 -31.97 12.60 -11.50
C GLY A 42 -31.61 11.55 -12.57
N LEU A 43 -31.80 11.88 -13.85
CA LEU A 43 -31.43 11.03 -14.98
C LEU A 43 -29.91 10.83 -15.08
N ASP A 44 -29.11 11.87 -14.83
CA ASP A 44 -27.65 11.76 -14.80
C ASP A 44 -27.20 10.83 -13.68
N PHE A 45 -27.80 10.94 -12.50
CA PHE A 45 -27.52 10.02 -11.40
C PHE A 45 -27.96 8.57 -11.72
N GLN A 46 -29.10 8.37 -12.39
CA GLN A 46 -29.52 7.03 -12.84
C GLN A 46 -28.58 6.43 -13.88
N ARG A 47 -27.99 7.24 -14.77
CA ARG A 47 -26.94 6.80 -15.70
C ARG A 47 -25.69 6.38 -14.94
N PHE A 48 -25.28 7.16 -13.93
CA PHE A 48 -24.17 6.80 -13.05
C PHE A 48 -24.41 5.46 -12.33
N LEU A 49 -25.60 5.26 -11.74
CA LEU A 49 -25.96 4.01 -11.05
C LEU A 49 -25.85 2.77 -11.96
N ARG A 50 -26.35 2.86 -13.20
CA ARG A 50 -26.22 1.79 -14.20
C ARG A 50 -24.78 1.46 -14.55
N GLY A 51 -23.86 2.41 -14.37
CA GLY A 51 -22.44 2.20 -14.58
C GLY A 51 -21.71 1.51 -13.43
N GLN A 52 -22.23 1.62 -12.20
CA GLN A 52 -21.61 1.09 -10.99
C GLN A 52 -22.18 -0.26 -10.54
N LEU A 53 -23.42 -0.56 -10.91
CA LEU A 53 -24.12 -1.76 -10.46
C LEU A 53 -24.45 -2.68 -11.64
N ALA A 54 -24.01 -3.93 -11.55
CA ALA A 54 -24.40 -4.97 -12.52
C ALA A 54 -25.90 -5.29 -12.44
N GLU A 55 -26.49 -5.19 -11.25
CA GLU A 55 -27.92 -5.38 -11.00
C GLU A 55 -28.50 -4.19 -10.23
N ALA A 56 -29.73 -3.79 -10.59
CA ALA A 56 -30.41 -2.72 -9.88
C ALA A 56 -30.66 -3.12 -8.42
N THR A 57 -30.10 -2.35 -7.48
CA THR A 57 -30.45 -2.45 -6.06
C THR A 57 -31.51 -1.43 -5.72
N ASP A 58 -32.45 -1.80 -4.85
CA ASP A 58 -33.43 -0.87 -4.28
C ASP A 58 -33.10 -0.41 -2.86
N ASP A 59 -31.96 -0.84 -2.31
CA ASP A 59 -31.49 -0.44 -0.99
C ASP A 59 -31.18 1.07 -0.93
N PRO A 60 -31.93 1.88 -0.14
CA PRO A 60 -31.70 3.30 -0.01
C PRO A 60 -30.34 3.68 0.59
N GLU A 61 -29.73 2.83 1.42
CA GLU A 61 -28.43 3.10 2.03
C GLU A 61 -27.30 2.95 1.02
N VAL A 62 -27.41 1.95 0.14
CA VAL A 62 -26.49 1.80 -0.99
C VAL A 62 -26.66 2.96 -1.97
N LYS A 63 -27.90 3.33 -2.33
CA LYS A 63 -28.17 4.48 -3.22
C LYS A 63 -27.67 5.81 -2.63
N SER A 64 -27.77 6.00 -1.31
CA SER A 64 -27.26 7.21 -0.64
C SER A 64 -25.74 7.30 -0.72
N ARG A 65 -25.03 6.21 -0.43
CA ARG A 65 -23.56 6.15 -0.58
C ARG A 65 -23.10 6.36 -2.02
N LEU A 66 -23.83 5.79 -2.98
CA LEU A 66 -23.56 6.01 -4.41
C LEU A 66 -23.84 7.45 -4.84
N PHE A 67 -24.83 8.12 -4.23
CA PHE A 67 -25.05 9.54 -4.47
C PHE A 67 -23.92 10.39 -3.92
N ASP A 68 -23.37 10.08 -2.74
CA ASP A 68 -22.19 10.76 -2.21
C ASP A 68 -20.97 10.57 -3.13
N LEU A 69 -20.74 9.35 -3.62
CA LEU A 69 -19.69 9.08 -4.62
C LEU A 69 -19.92 9.85 -5.93
N PHE A 70 -21.16 9.96 -6.39
CA PHE A 70 -21.50 10.77 -7.56
C PHE A 70 -21.17 12.25 -7.33
N VAL A 71 -21.46 12.80 -6.15
CA VAL A 71 -21.08 14.17 -5.79
C VAL A 71 -19.56 14.35 -5.84
N GLU A 72 -18.80 13.42 -5.26
CA GLU A 72 -17.33 13.44 -5.30
C GLU A 72 -16.78 13.39 -6.72
N GLU A 73 -17.32 12.53 -7.57
CA GLU A 73 -16.95 12.47 -8.98
C GLU A 73 -17.20 13.81 -9.68
N GLN A 74 -18.36 14.44 -9.46
CA GLN A 74 -18.64 15.74 -10.07
C GLN A 74 -17.70 16.85 -9.56
N LEU A 75 -17.30 16.81 -8.28
CA LEU A 75 -16.31 17.74 -7.74
C LEU A 75 -14.93 17.54 -8.39
N MET A 76 -14.49 16.30 -8.60
CA MET A 76 -13.23 16.00 -9.28
C MET A 76 -13.25 16.45 -10.75
N LEU A 77 -14.36 16.24 -11.47
CA LEU A 77 -14.49 16.68 -12.86
C LEU A 77 -14.47 18.21 -12.98
N GLU A 78 -15.10 18.91 -12.04
CA GLU A 78 -15.03 20.37 -11.99
C GLU A 78 -13.61 20.85 -11.71
N GLU A 79 -12.88 20.21 -10.80
CA GLU A 79 -11.47 20.55 -10.54
C GLU A 79 -10.58 20.27 -11.75
N ALA A 80 -10.79 19.14 -12.43
CA ALA A 80 -10.06 18.83 -13.66
C ALA A 80 -10.29 19.91 -14.73
N ARG A 81 -11.54 20.35 -14.90
CA ARG A 81 -11.90 21.46 -15.78
C ARG A 81 -11.23 22.76 -15.38
N ARG A 82 -11.23 23.12 -14.08
CA ARG A 82 -10.58 24.33 -13.56
C ARG A 82 -9.06 24.32 -13.76
N LYS A 83 -8.43 23.15 -13.72
CA LYS A 83 -6.99 22.96 -14.01
C LYS A 83 -6.69 22.88 -15.51
N GLY A 84 -7.70 22.94 -16.38
CA GLY A 84 -7.52 22.85 -17.83
C GLY A 84 -7.07 21.46 -18.30
N ILE A 85 -7.46 20.40 -17.58
CA ILE A 85 -7.20 19.02 -18.00
C ILE A 85 -8.15 18.70 -19.15
N GLU A 86 -7.57 18.54 -20.34
CA GLU A 86 -8.26 18.10 -21.55
C GLU A 86 -8.00 16.62 -21.79
N ILE A 87 -9.04 15.88 -22.18
CA ILE A 87 -8.94 14.46 -22.57
C ILE A 87 -9.20 14.40 -24.06
N ALA A 88 -8.23 13.88 -24.82
CA ALA A 88 -8.36 13.74 -26.25
C ALA A 88 -9.36 12.63 -26.61
N ASP A 89 -10.05 12.78 -27.74
CA ASP A 89 -10.98 11.75 -28.22
C ASP A 89 -10.25 10.42 -28.46
N GLU A 90 -9.01 10.47 -28.93
CA GLU A 90 -8.17 9.29 -29.14
C GLU A 90 -7.91 8.52 -27.84
N ASP A 91 -7.73 9.21 -26.70
CA ASP A 91 -7.57 8.56 -25.39
C ASP A 91 -8.86 7.86 -24.96
N ILE A 92 -10.02 8.45 -25.28
CA ILE A 92 -11.34 7.87 -25.01
C ILE A 92 -11.55 6.61 -25.87
N GLU A 93 -11.23 6.66 -27.16
CA GLU A 93 -11.31 5.48 -28.04
C GLU A 93 -10.36 4.38 -27.58
N ALA A 94 -9.12 4.74 -27.21
CA ALA A 94 -8.13 3.79 -26.71
C ALA A 94 -8.60 3.12 -25.42
N TYR A 95 -9.25 3.86 -24.51
CA TYR A 95 -9.83 3.31 -23.30
C TYR A 95 -10.99 2.35 -23.57
N LEU A 96 -11.72 2.56 -24.67
CA LEU A 96 -12.90 1.77 -25.05
C LEU A 96 -12.61 0.67 -26.08
N VAL A 97 -11.33 0.42 -26.41
CA VAL A 97 -10.93 -0.47 -27.52
C VAL A 97 -11.48 -1.89 -27.41
N ASP A 98 -11.65 -2.39 -26.19
CA ASP A 98 -12.14 -3.75 -25.93
C ASP A 98 -13.68 -3.85 -25.90
N LEU A 99 -14.41 -2.73 -26.04
CA LEU A 99 -15.87 -2.71 -26.10
C LEU A 99 -16.36 -2.69 -27.55
N GLU A 100 -17.13 -3.69 -27.95
CA GLU A 100 -17.81 -3.70 -29.23
C GLU A 100 -18.99 -2.72 -29.24
N GLY A 101 -18.91 -1.66 -30.05
CA GLY A 101 -19.98 -0.68 -30.23
C GLY A 101 -20.20 0.23 -29.00
N PRO A 102 -19.18 1.00 -28.56
CA PRO A 102 -19.30 1.86 -27.39
C PRO A 102 -20.40 2.91 -27.58
N THR A 103 -21.25 3.04 -26.58
CA THR A 103 -22.34 4.02 -26.53
C THR A 103 -21.85 5.39 -26.06
N ASP A 104 -22.66 6.44 -26.22
CA ASP A 104 -22.35 7.77 -25.67
C ASP A 104 -22.19 7.75 -24.14
N ALA A 105 -22.89 6.85 -23.46
CA ALA A 105 -22.74 6.65 -22.02
C ALA A 105 -21.37 6.03 -21.68
N ASP A 106 -20.85 5.12 -22.50
CA ASP A 106 -19.51 4.55 -22.34
C ASP A 106 -18.45 5.63 -22.53
N ARG A 107 -18.59 6.46 -23.57
CA ARG A 107 -17.71 7.62 -23.82
C ARG A 107 -17.70 8.60 -22.67
N SER A 108 -18.87 8.99 -22.15
CA SER A 108 -18.96 9.90 -21.01
C SER A 108 -18.31 9.32 -19.74
N ARG A 109 -18.41 7.99 -19.53
CA ARG A 109 -17.75 7.30 -18.41
C ARG A 109 -16.24 7.25 -18.60
N ALA A 110 -15.79 6.91 -19.80
CA ALA A 110 -14.37 6.89 -20.15
C ALA A 110 -13.74 8.27 -19.94
N TYR A 111 -14.39 9.33 -20.44
CA TYR A 111 -13.96 10.71 -20.19
C TYR A 111 -13.84 11.01 -18.69
N GLY A 112 -14.88 10.71 -17.92
CA GLY A 112 -14.88 10.99 -16.49
C GLY A 112 -13.75 10.27 -15.74
N ARG A 113 -13.52 9.00 -16.09
CA ARG A 113 -12.44 8.19 -15.54
C ARG A 113 -11.05 8.72 -15.91
N LEU A 114 -10.84 9.07 -17.18
CA LEU A 114 -9.57 9.59 -17.67
C LEU A 114 -9.27 10.97 -17.05
N ALA A 115 -10.26 11.84 -16.93
CA ALA A 115 -10.11 13.13 -16.25
C ALA A 115 -9.69 12.97 -14.78
N GLN A 116 -10.28 12.00 -14.06
CA GLN A 116 -9.85 11.67 -12.70
C GLN A 116 -8.41 11.14 -12.64
N LEU A 117 -8.03 10.26 -13.58
CA LEU A 117 -6.66 9.73 -13.64
C LEU A 117 -5.65 10.84 -13.90
N ARG A 118 -5.90 11.72 -14.88
CA ARG A 118 -5.05 12.89 -15.16
C ARG A 118 -4.96 13.84 -13.96
N LEU A 119 -6.07 14.06 -13.26
CA LEU A 119 -6.07 14.88 -12.06
C LEU A 119 -5.22 14.25 -10.94
N GLN A 120 -5.28 12.92 -10.78
CA GLN A 120 -4.44 12.19 -9.84
C GLN A 120 -2.96 12.23 -10.23
N GLU A 121 -2.63 12.18 -11.52
CA GLU A 121 -1.27 12.37 -12.04
C GLU A 121 -0.74 13.76 -11.65
N VAL A 122 -1.52 14.81 -11.87
CA VAL A 122 -1.15 16.18 -11.45
C VAL A 122 -0.91 16.25 -9.93
N TRP A 123 -1.76 15.59 -9.13
CA TRP A 123 -1.54 15.55 -7.68
C TRP A 123 -0.31 14.73 -7.29
N ALA A 124 0.05 13.69 -8.05
CA ALA A 124 1.23 12.89 -7.82
C ALA A 124 2.51 13.68 -8.16
N GLU A 125 2.50 14.47 -9.22
CA GLU A 125 3.62 15.35 -9.60
C GLU A 125 3.92 16.42 -8.54
N GLU A 126 2.92 16.85 -7.79
CA GLU A 126 3.07 17.78 -6.67
C GLU A 126 3.69 17.11 -5.41
N LEU A 127 3.81 15.79 -5.36
CA LEU A 127 4.37 15.08 -4.22
C LEU A 127 5.90 15.05 -4.26
N ALA A 128 6.52 15.22 -3.09
CA ALA A 128 7.94 14.95 -2.95
C ALA A 128 8.22 13.45 -3.19
N PRO A 129 9.27 13.11 -3.95
CA PRO A 129 9.64 11.72 -4.20
C PRO A 129 9.94 11.00 -2.88
N VAL A 130 9.73 9.68 -2.86
CA VAL A 130 10.11 8.85 -1.71
C VAL A 130 11.62 8.79 -1.64
N THR A 131 12.18 9.17 -0.50
CA THR A 131 13.63 9.16 -0.27
C THR A 131 14.06 7.84 0.38
N GLN A 132 15.36 7.52 0.32
CA GLN A 132 15.88 6.35 1.04
C GLN A 132 15.66 6.47 2.56
N THR A 133 15.74 7.68 3.11
CA THR A 133 15.43 7.94 4.51
C THR A 133 13.97 7.58 4.85
N ASP A 134 13.03 7.83 3.95
CA ASP A 134 11.62 7.43 4.14
C ASP A 134 11.45 5.91 4.12
N VAL A 135 12.14 5.23 3.20
CA VAL A 135 12.11 3.76 3.08
C VAL A 135 12.72 3.11 4.32
N ASP A 136 13.87 3.59 4.78
CA ASP A 136 14.53 3.09 5.99
C ASP A 136 13.64 3.27 7.23
N ALA A 137 13.06 4.47 7.40
CA ALA A 137 12.14 4.76 8.51
C ALA A 137 10.87 3.88 8.46
N TYR A 138 10.36 3.61 7.26
CA TYR A 138 9.22 2.72 7.08
C TYR A 138 9.56 1.27 7.44
N LEU A 139 10.68 0.74 6.96
CA LEU A 139 11.13 -0.61 7.26
C LEU A 139 11.37 -0.79 8.76
N GLU A 140 11.99 0.20 9.42
CA GLU A 140 12.17 0.22 10.87
C GLU A 140 10.83 0.20 11.62
N ALA A 141 9.86 1.03 11.22
CA ALA A 141 8.54 1.08 11.84
C ALA A 141 7.74 -0.22 11.69
N GLU A 142 7.92 -0.94 10.58
CA GLU A 142 7.32 -2.26 10.34
C GLU A 142 8.13 -3.41 10.99
N GLY A 143 9.23 -3.10 11.69
CA GLY A 143 10.11 -4.11 12.29
C GLY A 143 10.87 -4.96 11.27
N ILE A 144 10.93 -4.51 10.01
CA ILE A 144 11.67 -5.17 8.94
C ILE A 144 13.11 -4.71 9.04
N THR A 145 13.92 -5.44 9.82
CA THR A 145 15.35 -5.16 9.90
C THR A 145 16.02 -5.59 8.60
N THR A 146 16.78 -4.68 7.98
CA THR A 146 17.71 -5.07 6.93
C THR A 146 18.72 -6.04 7.54
N VAL A 147 18.78 -7.25 7.00
CA VAL A 147 19.65 -8.32 7.49
C VAL A 147 21.11 -7.86 7.39
N ARG A 148 21.68 -7.43 8.52
CA ARG A 148 23.08 -7.01 8.59
C ARG A 148 23.95 -8.26 8.45
N ARG A 149 24.84 -8.34 7.46
CA ARG A 149 25.78 -9.46 7.29
C ARG A 149 27.22 -8.99 7.52
N VAL A 150 28.03 -9.88 8.08
CA VAL A 150 29.48 -9.69 8.21
C VAL A 150 30.22 -10.76 7.43
N GLU A 151 31.35 -10.37 6.84
CA GLU A 151 32.28 -11.30 6.21
C GLU A 151 33.45 -11.55 7.16
N LEU A 152 33.69 -12.83 7.45
CA LEU A 152 34.67 -13.29 8.42
C LEU A 152 35.58 -14.34 7.80
N ARG A 153 36.77 -14.48 8.37
CA ARG A 153 37.61 -15.68 8.25
C ARG A 153 37.87 -16.25 9.62
N SER A 154 38.03 -17.56 9.73
CA SER A 154 38.24 -18.24 11.00
C SER A 154 39.53 -19.05 10.99
N LEU A 155 40.27 -18.94 12.09
CA LEU A 155 41.43 -19.77 12.40
C LEU A 155 41.10 -20.55 13.67
N MET A 156 40.92 -21.86 13.52
CA MET A 156 40.72 -22.77 14.64
C MET A 156 42.05 -23.23 15.20
N VAL A 157 42.19 -23.18 16.51
CA VAL A 157 43.39 -23.59 17.25
C VAL A 157 43.00 -24.52 18.40
N PRO A 158 43.79 -25.59 18.65
CA PRO A 158 43.45 -26.59 19.65
C PRO A 158 43.74 -26.12 21.09
N ASP A 159 44.70 -25.21 21.24
CA ASP A 159 45.26 -24.85 22.54
C ASP A 159 45.01 -23.39 22.91
N ALA A 160 44.83 -23.20 24.22
CA ALA A 160 44.51 -21.94 24.83
C ALA A 160 45.62 -20.90 24.72
N ASP A 161 46.83 -21.34 25.06
CA ASP A 161 48.02 -20.51 25.11
C ASP A 161 48.49 -20.19 23.69
N GLU A 162 48.32 -21.15 22.77
CA GLU A 162 48.54 -20.95 21.34
C GLU A 162 47.61 -19.87 20.76
N ALA A 163 46.30 -19.93 21.02
CA ALA A 163 45.36 -18.92 20.55
C ALA A 163 45.75 -17.52 21.06
N ALA A 164 46.07 -17.39 22.35
CA ALA A 164 46.49 -16.14 22.95
C ALA A 164 47.84 -15.64 22.39
N ARG A 165 48.76 -16.56 22.09
CA ARG A 165 50.06 -16.25 21.46
C ARG A 165 49.88 -15.72 20.05
N LEU A 166 49.10 -16.41 19.22
CA LEU A 166 48.83 -16.01 17.83
C LEU A 166 48.09 -14.67 17.78
N HIS A 167 47.09 -14.47 18.63
CA HIS A 167 46.40 -13.18 18.76
C HIS A 167 47.40 -12.04 19.01
N ARG A 168 48.29 -12.20 20.00
CA ARG A 168 49.31 -11.17 20.31
C ARG A 168 50.30 -10.95 19.16
N GLN A 169 50.66 -12.00 18.41
CA GLN A 169 51.59 -11.87 17.27
C GLN A 169 50.93 -11.11 16.11
N ILE A 170 49.69 -11.44 15.79
CA ILE A 170 48.92 -10.80 14.72
C ILE A 170 48.59 -9.35 15.08
N ASP A 171 48.12 -9.09 16.30
CA ASP A 171 47.77 -7.72 16.73
C ASP A 171 49.00 -6.78 16.72
N ARG A 172 50.17 -7.31 17.13
CA ARG A 172 51.46 -6.60 17.07
C ARG A 172 52.11 -6.61 15.69
N ARG A 173 51.42 -7.12 14.65
CA ARG A 173 51.90 -7.20 13.26
C ARG A 173 53.24 -7.93 13.10
N ARG A 174 53.52 -8.90 13.98
CA ARG A 174 54.70 -9.79 13.87
C ARG A 174 54.46 -10.98 12.95
N MET A 175 53.20 -11.24 12.66
CA MET A 175 52.70 -12.29 11.78
C MET A 175 51.40 -11.79 11.14
N THR A 176 51.13 -12.17 9.90
CA THR A 176 49.84 -11.90 9.25
C THR A 176 48.81 -12.98 9.58
N PHE A 177 47.52 -12.70 9.38
CA PHE A 177 46.49 -13.74 9.57
C PHE A 177 46.68 -14.91 8.58
N ASP A 178 47.09 -14.62 7.34
CA ASP A 178 47.37 -15.63 6.31
C ASP A 178 48.55 -16.54 6.69
N GLU A 179 49.62 -15.97 7.26
CA GLU A 179 50.75 -16.74 7.79
C GLU A 179 50.32 -17.65 8.95
N ALA A 180 49.52 -17.13 9.88
CA ALA A 180 49.02 -17.91 11.01
C ALA A 180 48.18 -19.11 10.53
N VAL A 181 47.34 -18.89 9.52
CA VAL A 181 46.55 -19.95 8.87
C VAL A 181 47.46 -20.96 8.20
N ALA A 182 48.42 -20.52 7.38
CA ALA A 182 49.30 -21.44 6.66
C ALA A 182 50.09 -22.35 7.60
N LEU A 183 50.41 -21.88 8.81
CA LEU A 183 51.19 -22.61 9.80
C LEU A 183 50.36 -23.45 10.77
N HIS A 184 49.16 -22.99 11.15
CA HIS A 184 48.41 -23.56 12.27
C HIS A 184 47.01 -24.09 11.91
N GLN A 185 46.51 -23.83 10.70
CA GLN A 185 45.19 -24.30 10.29
C GLN A 185 45.15 -25.83 10.20
N HIS A 186 44.10 -26.42 10.76
CA HIS A 186 43.84 -27.84 10.56
C HIS A 186 43.52 -28.14 9.08
N PRO A 187 44.10 -29.17 8.44
CA PRO A 187 43.94 -29.44 7.01
C PRO A 187 42.49 -29.64 6.53
N SER A 188 41.59 -30.04 7.44
CA SER A 188 40.18 -30.27 7.13
C SER A 188 39.28 -29.02 7.23
N MET A 189 39.83 -27.88 7.64
CA MET A 189 39.06 -26.65 7.85
C MET A 189 39.45 -25.61 6.80
N PRO A 190 38.62 -25.38 5.76
CA PRO A 190 38.91 -24.34 4.77
C PRO A 190 38.91 -22.96 5.43
N ASN A 191 39.93 -22.15 5.12
CA ASN A 191 40.00 -20.75 5.55
C ASN A 191 39.53 -19.78 4.44
N THR A 192 38.40 -20.10 3.85
CA THR A 192 37.73 -19.22 2.90
C THR A 192 36.88 -18.21 3.66
N PRO A 193 36.82 -16.93 3.22
CA PRO A 193 35.85 -15.99 3.72
C PRO A 193 34.45 -16.58 3.72
N PHE A 194 33.69 -16.34 4.77
CA PHE A 194 32.29 -16.74 4.88
C PHE A 194 31.45 -15.59 5.41
N ARG A 195 30.20 -15.55 4.97
CA ARG A 195 29.23 -14.51 5.33
C ARG A 195 28.24 -15.07 6.33
N VAL A 196 27.96 -14.30 7.37
CA VAL A 196 26.99 -14.66 8.41
C VAL A 196 26.10 -13.48 8.73
N THR A 197 24.83 -13.79 8.96
CA THR A 197 23.85 -12.82 9.44
C THR A 197 24.20 -12.42 10.88
N TRP A 198 24.25 -11.12 11.14
CA TRP A 198 24.60 -10.54 12.42
C TRP A 198 23.76 -11.12 13.55
N ASP A 199 22.45 -11.22 13.35
CA ASP A 199 21.52 -11.73 14.37
C ASP A 199 21.67 -13.24 14.66
N THR A 200 22.36 -13.98 13.79
CA THR A 200 22.65 -15.41 13.98
C THR A 200 23.99 -15.68 14.66
N LEU A 201 24.81 -14.65 14.85
CA LEU A 201 26.10 -14.77 15.53
C LEU A 201 25.91 -15.00 17.03
N ASP A 202 26.81 -15.81 17.59
CA ASP A 202 26.94 -15.96 19.04
C ASP A 202 27.08 -14.58 19.71
N PRO A 203 26.38 -14.31 20.84
CA PRO A 203 26.43 -13.02 21.52
C PRO A 203 27.86 -12.55 21.87
N ILE A 204 28.74 -13.48 22.27
CA ILE A 204 30.13 -13.15 22.65
C ILE A 204 30.91 -12.71 21.41
N LEU A 205 30.69 -13.39 20.28
CA LEU A 205 31.31 -13.02 19.02
C LEU A 205 30.77 -11.68 18.49
N ARG A 206 29.48 -11.37 18.67
CA ARG A 206 28.93 -10.05 18.32
C ARG A 206 29.60 -8.93 19.08
N GLU A 207 29.71 -9.05 20.41
CA GLU A 207 30.38 -8.06 21.26
C GLU A 207 31.84 -7.84 20.81
N ALA A 208 32.55 -8.91 20.46
CA ALA A 208 33.93 -8.82 19.98
C ALA A 208 34.06 -8.16 18.59
N LEU A 209 33.00 -8.18 17.77
CA LEU A 209 32.99 -7.64 16.41
C LEU A 209 32.43 -6.22 16.32
N GLU A 210 31.63 -5.77 17.29
CA GLU A 210 30.86 -4.52 17.22
C GLU A 210 31.74 -3.29 16.93
N ASP A 211 32.89 -3.19 17.60
CA ASP A 211 33.87 -2.11 17.45
C ASP A 211 35.09 -2.48 16.60
N LEU A 212 35.10 -3.68 15.99
CA LEU A 212 36.27 -4.18 15.31
C LEU A 212 36.41 -3.57 13.90
N LYS A 213 37.60 -3.08 13.57
CA LYS A 213 37.87 -2.52 12.23
C LYS A 213 38.17 -3.63 11.21
N PRO A 214 37.81 -3.45 9.92
CA PRO A 214 38.17 -4.38 8.85
C PRO A 214 39.67 -4.73 8.85
N GLY A 215 39.97 -6.01 8.63
CA GLY A 215 41.30 -6.63 8.68
C GLY A 215 41.81 -6.98 10.09
N ARG A 216 41.17 -6.51 11.17
CA ARG A 216 41.56 -6.83 12.55
C ARG A 216 40.98 -8.18 12.99
N ILE A 217 41.51 -8.72 14.08
CA ILE A 217 41.09 -10.01 14.63
C ILE A 217 40.42 -9.85 15.98
N THR A 218 39.48 -10.74 16.28
CA THR A 218 38.87 -10.84 17.61
C THR A 218 39.88 -11.41 18.62
N PRO A 219 39.69 -11.17 19.92
CA PRO A 219 40.28 -12.02 20.97
C PRO A 219 39.93 -13.50 20.73
N PRO A 220 40.70 -14.45 21.30
CA PRO A 220 40.34 -15.88 21.27
C PRO A 220 38.92 -16.12 21.77
N GLN A 221 38.12 -16.81 20.96
CA GLN A 221 36.74 -17.17 21.28
C GLN A 221 36.65 -18.68 21.50
N ASP A 222 36.03 -19.12 22.59
CA ASP A 222 35.74 -20.53 22.84
C ASP A 222 34.34 -20.84 22.28
N LEU A 223 34.27 -21.58 21.17
CA LEU A 223 33.01 -21.98 20.52
C LEU A 223 32.97 -23.50 20.38
N HIS A 224 31.95 -24.13 20.99
CA HIS A 224 31.74 -25.58 20.97
C HIS A 224 32.96 -26.41 21.39
N GLY A 225 33.76 -25.91 22.33
CA GLY A 225 34.96 -26.59 22.84
C GLY A 225 36.21 -26.44 21.96
N ASN A 226 36.12 -25.69 20.86
CA ASN A 226 37.28 -25.30 20.05
C ASN A 226 37.57 -23.81 20.23
N ARG A 227 38.83 -23.41 20.04
CA ARG A 227 39.22 -22.00 20.05
C ARG A 227 39.32 -21.44 18.66
N TYR A 228 38.77 -20.24 18.48
CA TYR A 228 38.78 -19.53 17.22
C TYR A 228 39.37 -18.13 17.38
N LEU A 229 40.11 -17.72 16.35
CA LEU A 229 40.39 -16.32 16.06
C LEU A 229 39.61 -15.98 14.79
N PHE A 230 38.78 -14.95 14.85
CA PHE A 230 38.06 -14.46 13.68
C PHE A 230 38.76 -13.20 13.16
N GLN A 231 39.05 -13.17 11.87
CA GLN A 231 39.40 -11.93 11.18
C GLN A 231 38.14 -11.30 10.63
N PHE A 232 37.85 -10.07 11.03
CA PHE A 232 36.76 -9.29 10.49
C PHE A 232 37.18 -8.69 9.15
N LEU A 233 36.53 -9.07 8.05
CA LEU A 233 36.85 -8.54 6.73
C LEU A 233 36.03 -7.29 6.39
N GLY A 234 34.83 -7.19 6.95
CA GLY A 234 33.98 -6.02 6.80
C GLY A 234 32.50 -6.36 6.93
N TRP A 235 31.68 -5.31 6.88
CA TRP A 235 30.25 -5.44 6.69
C TRP A 235 29.99 -5.75 5.23
N VAL A 236 29.12 -6.72 4.97
CA VAL A 236 28.62 -6.96 3.61
C VAL A 236 27.26 -6.31 3.55
N GLU A 237 27.19 -5.17 2.88
CA GLU A 237 25.93 -4.72 2.28
C GLU A 237 25.66 -5.64 1.09
N GLU A 238 25.20 -6.85 1.40
CA GLU A 238 24.64 -7.68 0.37
C GLU A 238 23.26 -7.08 0.11
N GLN A 239 23.14 -6.42 -1.04
CA GLN A 239 21.87 -6.33 -1.73
C GLN A 239 21.48 -7.77 -2.10
N ASP A 240 21.11 -8.56 -1.09
CA ASP A 240 20.37 -9.79 -1.31
C ASP A 240 19.13 -9.38 -2.11
N ASP A 241 18.81 -10.10 -3.18
CA ASP A 241 17.67 -9.79 -4.04
C ASP A 241 16.39 -9.60 -3.19
N ALA A 242 16.28 -10.33 -2.07
CA ALA A 242 15.21 -10.17 -1.10
C ALA A 242 15.18 -8.77 -0.45
N SER A 243 16.33 -8.21 -0.04
CA SER A 243 16.42 -6.87 0.56
C SER A 243 16.12 -5.76 -0.45
N VAL A 244 16.59 -5.94 -1.70
CA VAL A 244 16.28 -5.01 -2.80
C VAL A 244 14.78 -5.02 -3.10
N LEU A 245 14.18 -6.20 -3.23
CA LEU A 245 12.75 -6.35 -3.46
C LEU A 245 11.93 -5.78 -2.30
N GLN A 246 12.34 -5.98 -1.05
CA GLN A 246 11.70 -5.40 0.12
C GLN A 246 11.73 -3.87 0.10
N ARG A 247 12.89 -3.26 -0.20
CA ARG A 247 13.02 -1.80 -0.33
C ARG A 247 12.15 -1.25 -1.46
N GLN A 248 12.15 -1.89 -2.63
CA GLN A 248 11.27 -1.50 -3.74
C GLN A 248 9.78 -1.63 -3.39
N GLN A 249 9.41 -2.66 -2.64
CA GLN A 249 8.03 -2.83 -2.18
C GLN A 249 7.65 -1.77 -1.14
N ALA A 250 8.55 -1.44 -0.22
CA ALA A 250 8.37 -0.36 0.74
C ALA A 250 8.21 1.00 0.05
N GLU A 251 9.06 1.30 -0.94
CA GLU A 251 8.97 2.51 -1.76
C GLU A 251 7.59 2.62 -2.45
N LYS A 252 7.17 1.60 -3.20
CA LYS A 252 5.84 1.57 -3.83
C LYS A 252 4.68 1.71 -2.84
N THR A 253 4.83 1.12 -1.66
CA THR A 253 3.82 1.22 -0.59
C THR A 253 3.72 2.65 -0.06
N LEU A 254 4.87 3.30 0.16
CA LEU A 254 4.94 4.69 0.59
C LEU A 254 4.38 5.65 -0.47
N GLU A 255 4.74 5.47 -1.74
CA GLU A 255 4.19 6.23 -2.86
C GLU A 255 2.66 6.12 -2.91
N SER A 256 2.15 4.88 -2.88
CA SER A 256 0.71 4.61 -2.89
C SER A 256 -0.02 5.23 -1.69
N ARG A 257 0.60 5.18 -0.50
CA ARG A 257 0.05 5.78 0.72
C ARG A 257 0.03 7.30 0.63
N ARG A 258 1.14 7.93 0.22
CA ARG A 258 1.23 9.39 0.03
C ARG A 258 0.21 9.89 -0.99
N LEU A 259 0.05 9.17 -2.11
CA LEU A 259 -0.94 9.50 -3.13
C LEU A 259 -2.37 9.39 -2.58
N ARG A 260 -2.69 8.34 -1.83
CA ARG A 260 -4.01 8.18 -1.20
C ARG A 260 -4.29 9.29 -0.19
N ASP A 261 -3.34 9.58 0.69
CA ASP A 261 -3.48 10.63 1.71
C ASP A 261 -3.63 12.01 1.06
N ARG A 262 -2.88 12.27 -0.03
CA ARG A 262 -3.01 13.49 -0.84
C ARG A 262 -4.39 13.58 -1.48
N GLY A 263 -4.86 12.50 -2.10
CA GLY A 263 -6.19 12.44 -2.71
C GLY A 263 -7.30 12.71 -1.69
N GLN A 264 -7.24 12.11 -0.50
CA GLN A 264 -8.21 12.36 0.58
C GLN A 264 -8.20 13.82 1.04
N LYS A 265 -7.01 14.40 1.28
CA LYS A 265 -6.88 15.82 1.65
C LYS A 265 -7.42 16.73 0.56
N MET A 266 -7.14 16.42 -0.70
CA MET A 266 -7.65 17.20 -1.82
C MET A 266 -9.15 17.08 -1.94
N MET A 267 -9.74 15.89 -1.82
CA MET A 267 -11.20 15.74 -1.82
C MET A 267 -11.88 16.52 -0.69
N ALA A 268 -11.30 16.50 0.52
CA ALA A 268 -11.77 17.33 1.62
C ALA A 268 -11.70 18.83 1.28
N GLN A 269 -10.62 19.27 0.63
CA GLN A 269 -10.46 20.63 0.15
C GLN A 269 -11.50 20.99 -0.93
N LEU A 270 -11.71 20.13 -1.94
CA LEU A 270 -12.69 20.37 -3.01
C LEU A 270 -14.09 20.56 -2.48
N ARG A 271 -14.51 19.75 -1.49
CA ARG A 271 -15.80 19.90 -0.81
C ARG A 271 -15.95 21.26 -0.13
N GLN A 272 -14.87 21.90 0.29
CA GLN A 272 -14.89 23.21 0.93
C GLN A 272 -14.78 24.36 -0.08
N THR A 273 -14.04 24.17 -1.17
CA THR A 273 -13.68 25.26 -2.10
C THR A 273 -14.58 25.35 -3.33
N ILE A 274 -15.23 24.25 -3.74
CA ILE A 274 -16.16 24.24 -4.87
C ILE A 274 -17.58 24.38 -4.31
N ASP A 275 -18.29 25.43 -4.75
CA ASP A 275 -19.71 25.61 -4.42
C ASP A 275 -20.50 24.42 -4.94
N HIS A 276 -21.18 23.72 -4.04
CA HIS A 276 -22.00 22.58 -4.41
C HIS A 276 -23.25 22.53 -3.54
N ARG A 277 -24.37 22.14 -4.14
CA ARG A 277 -25.66 22.06 -3.46
C ARG A 277 -26.38 20.77 -3.82
N ARG A 278 -26.71 19.99 -2.80
CA ARG A 278 -27.50 18.76 -2.91
C ARG A 278 -28.98 19.08 -2.74
N TYR A 279 -29.84 18.41 -3.51
CA TYR A 279 -31.30 18.51 -3.40
C TYR A 279 -31.90 17.15 -3.03
N PRO A 280 -31.69 16.66 -1.79
CA PRO A 280 -32.06 15.29 -1.42
C PRO A 280 -33.56 14.99 -1.53
N GLY A 281 -34.41 15.99 -1.31
CA GLY A 281 -35.87 15.86 -1.48
C GLY A 281 -36.33 15.65 -2.93
N ARG A 282 -35.42 15.75 -3.91
CA ARG A 282 -35.69 15.48 -5.33
C ARG A 282 -35.16 14.13 -5.80
N LEU A 283 -34.52 13.36 -4.91
CA LEU A 283 -34.03 12.02 -5.23
C LEU A 283 -35.19 11.00 -5.25
N PRO A 284 -35.12 9.96 -6.11
CA PRO A 284 -36.13 8.89 -6.17
C PRO A 284 -36.11 7.92 -4.99
N PHE A 285 -35.30 8.20 -3.95
CA PHE A 285 -35.13 7.37 -2.77
C PHE A 285 -34.88 8.29 -1.56
N PRO A 286 -35.20 7.83 -0.34
CA PRO A 286 -34.88 8.59 0.87
C PRO A 286 -33.37 8.64 1.07
N TYR A 287 -32.78 9.82 0.85
CA TYR A 287 -31.35 10.04 1.07
C TYR A 287 -31.03 10.10 2.56
N ARG A 288 -30.01 9.34 2.95
CA ARG A 288 -29.41 9.37 4.29
C ARG A 288 -27.96 9.77 4.14
N GLU A 289 -27.63 10.95 4.65
CA GLU A 289 -26.24 11.39 4.71
C GLU A 289 -25.46 10.41 5.58
N ALA A 290 -24.33 9.91 5.08
CA ALA A 290 -23.43 9.11 5.88
C ALA A 290 -23.00 9.96 7.09
N SER A 291 -23.42 9.56 8.29
CA SER A 291 -22.98 10.20 9.53
C SER A 291 -21.45 10.26 9.51
N ALA A 292 -20.88 11.46 9.63
CA ALA A 292 -19.43 11.68 9.60
C ALA A 292 -18.65 11.04 10.78
N ASP A 293 -19.32 10.21 11.60
CA ASP A 293 -18.87 9.75 12.92
C ASP A 293 -18.17 8.37 12.94
N ASN A 294 -17.81 7.76 11.80
CA ASN A 294 -17.13 6.45 11.78
C ASN A 294 -15.91 6.41 10.84
N GLY A 295 -14.98 7.35 10.99
CA GLY A 295 -13.71 7.37 10.28
C GLY A 295 -12.58 7.93 11.13
#